data_AF-A0AA41VXX5-F1
#
_entry.id   AF-A0AA41VXX5-F1
#
_cell.length_a   1.000
_cell.length_b   1.000
_cell.length_c   1.000
_cell.angle_alpha   90.00
_cell.angle_beta   90.00
_cell.angle_gamma   90.00
#
_symmetry.space_group_name_H-M   'P 1'
#
loop_
_entity.id
_entity.type
_entity.pdbx_description
1 polymer ?
#
loop_
_entity_poly.entity_id
_entity_poly.type
_entity_poly.pdbx_seq_one_letter_code
_entity_poly.pdbx_strand_id
1 'polypeptide(L)'
;MAKSICFLVMIMMIAAMVVDARHLLANTGGLLGDSNPGGLLGNSNTGGANLLGDSNTGGVNVLSGSNSKGVNVLGNSNTGGVNLLGDSNTGALAALGSSNTGGVSGLVSSSTGGVNLPAVGGVVVPHV
;
A
#
# COMPACT_ATOMS: atom_id res chain seq x y z
N MET A 1 58.15 1.16 -4.49
CA MET A 1 57.12 0.53 -5.34
C MET A 1 56.02 -0.16 -4.55
N ALA A 2 56.33 -0.99 -3.53
CA ALA A 2 55.32 -1.73 -2.75
C ALA A 2 54.20 -0.87 -2.12
N LYS A 3 54.53 0.31 -1.56
CA LYS A 3 53.56 1.25 -0.97
C LYS A 3 52.49 1.75 -1.96
N SER A 4 52.85 1.89 -3.23
CA SER A 4 51.94 2.37 -4.28
C SER A 4 50.98 1.27 -4.74
N ILE A 5 51.46 0.01 -4.79
CA ILE A 5 50.61 -1.15 -5.08
C ILE A 5 49.56 -1.34 -3.98
N CYS A 6 49.95 -1.26 -2.71
CA CYS A 6 49.00 -1.44 -1.60
C CYS A 6 47.91 -0.37 -1.59
N PHE A 7 48.27 0.87 -1.97
CA PHE A 7 47.32 1.97 -2.06
C PHE A 7 46.31 1.76 -3.19
N LEU A 8 46.75 1.25 -4.34
CA LEU A 8 45.87 0.94 -5.47
C LEU A 8 44.87 -0.17 -5.13
N VAL A 9 45.34 -1.24 -4.46
CA VAL A 9 44.49 -2.36 -4.02
C VAL A 9 43.43 -1.89 -3.01
N MET A 10 43.81 -1.02 -2.06
CA MET A 10 42.85 -0.44 -1.11
C MET A 10 41.76 0.38 -1.81
N ILE A 11 42.13 1.19 -2.80
CA ILE A 11 41.17 1.98 -3.59
C ILE A 11 40.21 1.07 -4.37
N MET A 12 40.71 0.00 -4.99
CA MET A 12 39.87 -0.93 -5.74
C MET A 12 38.93 -1.71 -4.83
N MET A 13 39.39 -2.10 -3.64
CA MET A 13 38.57 -2.78 -2.63
C MET A 13 37.43 -1.87 -2.15
N ILE A 14 37.73 -0.61 -1.83
CA ILE A 14 36.72 0.38 -1.40
C ILE A 14 35.72 0.64 -2.54
N ALA A 15 36.19 0.79 -3.77
CA ALA A 15 35.33 0.98 -4.93
C ALA A 15 34.38 -0.21 -5.14
N ALA A 16 34.87 -1.44 -5.01
CA ALA A 16 34.04 -2.65 -5.12
C ALA A 16 32.96 -2.72 -4.03
N MET A 17 33.31 -2.44 -2.77
CA MET A 17 32.34 -2.42 -1.67
C MET A 17 31.26 -1.36 -1.87
N VAL A 18 31.63 -0.19 -2.40
CA VAL A 18 30.67 0.88 -2.72
C VAL A 18 29.73 0.46 -3.86
N VAL A 19 30.23 -0.25 -4.88
CA VAL A 19 29.40 -0.78 -5.97
C VAL A 19 28.42 -1.83 -5.44
N ASP A 20 28.86 -2.78 -4.61
CA ASP A 20 27.99 -3.78 -3.99
C ASP A 20 26.91 -3.15 -3.09
N ALA A 21 27.28 -2.15 -2.27
CA ALA A 21 26.31 -1.43 -1.44
C ALA A 21 25.26 -0.69 -2.26
N ARG A 22 25.67 -0.08 -3.39
CA ARG A 22 24.73 0.57 -4.32
C ARG A 22 23.86 -0.44 -5.06
N HIS A 23 24.40 -1.59 -5.45
CA HIS A 23 23.65 -2.64 -6.12
C HIS A 23 22.63 -3.28 -5.17
N LEU A 24 23.00 -3.48 -3.89
CA LEU A 24 22.08 -3.90 -2.84
C LEU A 24 20.96 -2.88 -2.63
N LEU A 25 21.28 -1.58 -2.55
CA LEU A 25 20.30 -0.51 -2.40
C LEU A 25 19.37 -0.36 -3.62
N ALA A 26 19.90 -0.49 -4.82
CA ALA A 26 19.13 -0.42 -6.07
C ALA A 26 18.24 -1.65 -6.29
N ASN A 27 18.66 -2.82 -5.79
CA ASN A 27 17.87 -4.05 -5.85
C ASN A 27 16.82 -4.11 -4.71
N THR A 28 17.00 -3.35 -3.63
CA THR A 28 15.97 -3.10 -2.60
C THR A 28 15.02 -1.98 -3.00
N GLY A 29 14.44 -2.08 -4.20
CA GLY A 29 13.51 -1.10 -4.77
C GLY A 29 12.42 -0.46 -3.88
N GLY A 30 11.97 -0.88 -2.69
CA GLY A 30 12.01 -2.17 -2.00
C GLY A 30 12.00 -2.00 -0.47
N LEU A 31 12.81 -1.10 0.12
CA LEU A 31 12.70 -0.77 1.56
C LEU A 31 12.02 0.58 1.80
N LEU A 32 12.42 1.61 1.04
CA LEU A 32 11.96 3.00 1.16
C LEU A 32 11.42 3.43 -0.22
N GLY A 33 10.21 3.01 -0.53
CA GLY A 33 9.52 3.29 -1.78
C GLY A 33 9.01 4.72 -1.80
N ASP A 34 9.93 5.69 -1.81
CA ASP A 34 9.60 7.11 -1.70
C ASP A 34 9.05 7.67 -3.02
N SER A 35 9.19 6.91 -4.12
CA SER A 35 8.64 7.24 -5.45
C SER A 35 8.58 6.04 -6.42
N ASN A 36 9.09 4.87 -6.02
CA ASN A 36 9.17 3.69 -6.89
C ASN A 36 8.07 2.70 -6.47
N PRO A 37 7.21 2.23 -7.39
CA PRO A 37 6.12 1.34 -7.04
C PRO A 37 6.64 -0.02 -6.57
N GLY A 38 6.71 -0.23 -5.26
CA GLY A 38 6.93 -1.53 -4.64
C GLY A 38 8.02 -1.54 -3.57
N GLY A 39 7.67 -1.97 -2.35
CA GLY A 39 8.61 -2.12 -1.24
C GLY A 39 7.95 -2.36 0.12
N LEU A 40 8.73 -2.31 1.20
CA LEU A 40 8.21 -2.42 2.55
C LEU A 40 7.37 -1.18 2.89
N LEU A 41 7.89 0.00 2.58
CA LEU A 41 7.26 1.29 2.79
C LEU A 41 6.99 1.95 1.44
N GLY A 42 5.78 2.45 1.24
CA GLY A 42 5.41 3.25 0.07
C GLY A 42 4.70 4.53 0.49
N ASN A 43 5.24 5.68 0.11
CA ASN A 43 4.62 6.97 0.39
C ASN A 43 4.39 7.72 -0.92
N SER A 44 3.16 8.19 -1.15
CA SER A 44 2.81 9.00 -2.32
C SER A 44 3.12 8.32 -3.67
N ASN A 45 3.12 6.99 -3.70
CA ASN A 45 3.39 6.18 -4.88
C ASN A 45 2.20 6.13 -5.83
N THR A 46 2.50 5.92 -7.12
CA THR A 46 1.49 5.55 -8.12
C THR A 46 1.66 4.09 -8.50
N GLY A 47 0.78 3.21 -8.01
CA GLY A 47 0.86 1.77 -8.22
C GLY A 47 1.86 1.04 -7.31
N GLY A 48 2.16 -0.22 -7.68
CA GLY A 48 3.09 -1.07 -6.93
C GLY A 48 2.44 -1.90 -5.81
N ALA A 49 3.28 -2.65 -5.09
CA ALA A 49 2.86 -3.45 -3.94
C ALA A 49 3.69 -3.07 -2.71
N ASN A 50 3.05 -2.53 -1.67
CA ASN A 50 3.71 -2.17 -0.42
C ASN A 50 3.17 -2.94 0.79
N LEU A 51 4.00 -3.12 1.81
CA LEU A 51 3.49 -3.61 3.08
C LEU A 51 2.80 -2.48 3.86
N LEU A 52 3.45 -1.31 3.96
CA LEU A 52 2.93 -0.08 4.55
C LEU A 52 2.79 0.99 3.47
N GLY A 53 1.59 1.52 3.26
CA GLY A 53 1.29 2.48 2.21
C GLY A 53 0.58 3.74 2.71
N ASP A 54 1.16 4.92 2.55
CA ASP A 54 0.51 6.18 2.88
C ASP A 54 0.33 7.06 1.64
N SER A 55 -0.87 7.60 1.46
CA SER A 55 -1.18 8.59 0.42
C SER A 55 -0.87 8.13 -1.02
N ASN A 56 -0.90 6.82 -1.27
CA ASN A 56 -0.64 6.23 -2.57
C ASN A 56 -1.89 6.27 -3.47
N THR A 57 -1.66 6.29 -4.78
CA THR A 57 -2.69 6.17 -5.83
C THR A 57 -2.54 4.85 -6.57
N GLY A 58 -3.53 3.96 -6.46
CA GLY A 58 -3.51 2.62 -7.03
C GLY A 58 -2.62 1.65 -6.24
N GLY A 59 -2.36 0.48 -6.82
CA GLY A 59 -1.48 -0.54 -6.22
C GLY A 59 -2.15 -1.38 -5.14
N VAL A 60 -1.32 -2.16 -4.44
CA VAL A 60 -1.73 -3.07 -3.36
C VAL A 60 -0.96 -2.71 -2.09
N ASN A 61 -1.66 -2.47 -0.97
CA ASN A 61 -1.03 -2.25 0.33
C ASN A 61 -1.60 -3.21 1.39
N VAL A 62 -0.76 -3.69 2.31
CA VAL A 62 -1.28 -4.50 3.44
C VAL A 62 -1.85 -3.59 4.53
N LEU A 63 -1.06 -2.64 5.03
CA LEU A 63 -1.50 -1.60 5.94
C LEU A 63 -1.44 -0.26 5.23
N SER A 64 -2.49 0.54 5.36
CA SER A 64 -2.62 1.69 4.46
C SER A 64 -3.41 2.84 5.07
N GLY A 65 -2.99 4.07 4.79
CA GLY A 65 -3.69 5.31 5.16
C GLY A 65 -3.85 6.26 3.97
N SER A 66 -5.01 6.90 3.86
CA SER A 66 -5.27 8.00 2.92
C SER A 66 -5.01 7.68 1.43
N ASN A 67 -5.14 6.42 1.03
CA ASN A 67 -4.86 5.97 -0.34
C ASN A 67 -6.08 6.13 -1.28
N SER A 68 -5.81 6.19 -2.58
CA SER A 68 -6.84 6.29 -3.61
C SER A 68 -6.80 5.14 -4.62
N LYS A 69 -7.95 4.56 -5.01
CA LYS A 69 -8.10 3.60 -6.13
C LYS A 69 -7.27 2.30 -6.07
N GLY A 70 -6.72 1.95 -4.90
CA GLY A 70 -5.90 0.75 -4.69
C GLY A 70 -6.65 -0.41 -4.02
N VAL A 71 -5.94 -1.50 -3.77
CA VAL A 71 -6.40 -2.62 -2.91
C VAL A 71 -5.66 -2.54 -1.59
N ASN A 72 -6.38 -2.47 -0.48
CA ASN A 72 -5.79 -2.44 0.85
C ASN A 72 -6.38 -3.54 1.75
N VAL A 73 -5.53 -4.24 2.49
CA VAL A 73 -6.02 -5.25 3.44
C VAL A 73 -6.55 -4.57 4.71
N LEU A 74 -5.77 -3.65 5.29
CA LEU A 74 -6.16 -2.78 6.39
C LEU A 74 -6.03 -1.33 5.93
N GLY A 75 -7.16 -0.66 5.78
CA GLY A 75 -7.26 0.69 5.24
C GLY A 75 -7.89 1.69 6.19
N ASN A 76 -7.29 2.86 6.35
CA ASN A 76 -7.91 3.97 7.06
C ASN A 76 -8.03 5.19 6.13
N SER A 77 -9.21 5.78 6.07
CA SER A 77 -9.47 7.00 5.29
C SER A 77 -9.19 6.86 3.79
N ASN A 78 -9.45 5.70 3.20
CA ASN A 78 -9.17 5.46 1.78
C ASN A 78 -10.34 5.85 0.87
N THR A 79 -10.03 6.29 -0.36
CA THR A 79 -11.02 6.73 -1.36
C THR A 79 -10.97 5.89 -2.63
N GLY A 80 -12.05 5.19 -2.95
CA GLY A 80 -12.14 4.28 -4.09
C GLY A 80 -11.32 3.00 -3.89
N GLY A 81 -11.48 2.04 -4.81
CA GLY A 81 -10.77 0.76 -4.75
C GLY A 81 -11.42 -0.25 -3.80
N VAL A 82 -10.60 -1.09 -3.17
CA VAL A 82 -11.06 -2.21 -2.32
C VAL A 82 -10.34 -2.17 -0.98
N ASN A 83 -11.07 -2.21 0.13
CA ASN A 83 -10.56 -2.38 1.48
C ASN A 83 -11.17 -3.64 2.11
N LEU A 84 -10.33 -4.55 2.61
CA LEU A 84 -10.87 -5.75 3.28
C LEU A 84 -11.35 -5.42 4.70
N LEU A 85 -10.48 -4.77 5.48
CA LEU A 85 -10.78 -4.16 6.78
C LEU A 85 -10.54 -2.67 6.63
N GLY A 86 -11.51 -1.82 6.96
CA GLY A 86 -11.17 -0.41 7.00
C GLY A 86 -12.10 0.52 7.74
N ASP A 87 -11.50 1.61 8.17
CA ASP A 87 -12.15 2.67 8.92
C ASP A 87 -12.31 3.90 8.01
N SER A 88 -13.55 4.38 7.90
CA SER A 88 -13.91 5.61 7.19
C SER A 88 -13.52 5.63 5.71
N ASN A 89 -14.06 4.69 4.93
CA ASN A 89 -13.79 4.63 3.48
C ASN A 89 -14.86 5.34 2.64
N THR A 90 -14.48 5.84 1.47
CA THR A 90 -15.41 6.52 0.54
C THR A 90 -15.34 5.91 -0.86
N GLY A 91 -16.48 5.55 -1.44
CA GLY A 91 -16.58 5.07 -2.83
C GLY A 91 -15.85 3.75 -3.11
N ALA A 92 -15.53 2.99 -2.05
CA ALA A 92 -14.78 1.75 -2.11
C ALA A 92 -15.67 0.52 -1.85
N LEU A 93 -15.19 -0.65 -2.25
CA LEU A 93 -15.68 -1.92 -1.71
C LEU A 93 -15.07 -2.12 -0.32
N ALA A 94 -15.89 -2.23 0.72
CA ALA A 94 -15.45 -2.51 2.09
C ALA A 94 -16.09 -3.81 2.60
N ALA A 95 -15.29 -4.82 2.96
CA ALA A 95 -15.87 -6.07 3.49
C ALA A 95 -16.24 -5.97 4.97
N LEU A 96 -15.35 -5.38 5.79
CA LEU A 96 -15.49 -5.18 7.23
C LEU A 96 -15.01 -3.78 7.60
N GLY A 97 -15.72 -3.07 8.50
CA GLY A 97 -15.28 -1.72 8.86
C GLY A 97 -16.22 -0.92 9.75
N SER A 98 -15.78 0.26 10.18
CA SER A 98 -16.58 1.13 11.05
C SER A 98 -17.56 2.02 10.27
N SER A 99 -17.09 2.61 9.17
CA SER A 99 -17.87 3.57 8.39
C SER A 99 -17.50 3.49 6.90
N ASN A 100 -18.50 3.41 6.03
CA ASN A 100 -18.33 3.48 4.58
C ASN A 100 -19.32 4.48 3.96
N THR A 101 -18.86 5.31 3.03
CA THR A 101 -19.70 6.26 2.29
C THR A 101 -19.70 5.94 0.80
N GLY A 102 -20.82 5.50 0.24
CA GLY A 102 -20.89 5.03 -1.14
C GLY A 102 -20.23 3.68 -1.38
N GLY A 103 -20.28 3.18 -2.62
CA GLY A 103 -19.68 1.89 -2.99
C GLY A 103 -20.50 0.68 -2.52
N VAL A 104 -19.81 -0.40 -2.18
CA VAL A 104 -20.43 -1.66 -1.73
C VAL A 104 -19.82 -2.04 -0.38
N SER A 105 -20.66 -2.42 0.57
CA SER A 105 -20.27 -2.74 1.94
C SER A 105 -20.82 -4.11 2.36
N GLY A 106 -20.08 -4.86 3.17
CA GLY A 106 -20.55 -6.07 3.86
C GLY A 106 -20.96 -5.79 5.30
N LEU A 107 -20.09 -6.16 6.25
CA LEU A 107 -20.33 -6.00 7.68
C LEU A 107 -19.68 -4.71 8.19
N VAL A 108 -20.38 -3.59 8.04
CA VAL A 108 -19.95 -2.29 8.60
C VAL A 108 -20.92 -1.74 9.64
N SER A 109 -20.39 -1.02 10.64
CA SER A 109 -21.20 -0.41 11.71
C SER A 109 -22.07 0.76 11.21
N SER A 110 -21.61 1.46 10.17
CA SER A 110 -22.35 2.57 9.54
C SER A 110 -22.05 2.61 8.04
N SER A 111 -23.10 2.76 7.22
CA SER A 111 -22.97 2.95 5.78
C SER A 111 -23.90 4.06 5.32
N THR A 112 -23.39 5.00 4.52
CA THR A 112 -24.19 6.10 3.95
C THR A 112 -24.01 6.16 2.45
N GLY A 113 -25.09 5.97 1.69
CA GLY A 113 -25.01 5.83 0.23
C GLY A 113 -24.30 4.54 -0.21
N GLY A 114 -24.64 4.03 -1.40
CA GLY A 114 -24.12 2.74 -1.87
C GLY A 114 -24.97 1.53 -1.46
N VAL A 115 -24.41 0.33 -1.63
CA VAL A 115 -25.10 -0.96 -1.36
C VAL A 115 -24.50 -1.60 -0.12
N ASN A 116 -25.33 -1.86 0.90
CA ASN A 116 -24.92 -2.61 2.08
C ASN A 116 -25.48 -4.04 2.01
N LEU A 117 -24.60 -5.03 1.91
CA LEU A 117 -24.96 -6.45 1.89
C LEU A 117 -25.04 -6.94 3.35
N PRO A 118 -26.23 -7.24 3.88
CA PRO A 118 -26.35 -7.77 5.22
C PRO A 118 -25.60 -9.10 5.34
N ALA A 119 -25.02 -9.34 6.51
CA ALA A 119 -24.41 -10.62 6.87
C ALA A 119 -25.50 -11.70 6.92
N VAL A 120 -25.79 -12.29 5.76
CA VAL A 120 -26.68 -13.43 5.51
C VAL A 120 -28.05 -13.32 6.21
N GLY A 121 -29.02 -12.71 5.52
CA GLY A 121 -30.44 -12.88 5.85
C GLY A 121 -31.34 -11.73 5.41
N GLY A 122 -32.00 -11.88 4.26
CA GLY A 122 -33.20 -11.13 3.89
C GLY A 122 -32.98 -9.96 2.93
N VAL A 123 -33.27 -10.20 1.65
CA VAL A 123 -33.78 -9.13 0.77
C VAL A 123 -35.16 -8.77 1.31
N VAL A 124 -35.33 -7.58 1.90
CA VAL A 124 -36.66 -7.04 2.15
C VAL A 124 -37.17 -6.48 0.83
N VAL A 125 -38.07 -7.23 0.19
CA VAL A 125 -38.84 -6.73 -0.96
C VAL A 125 -39.81 -5.68 -0.43
N PRO A 126 -39.87 -4.46 -0.98
CA PRO A 126 -40.89 -3.48 -0.59
C PRO A 126 -42.26 -4.03 -1.00
N HIS A 127 -43.19 -4.16 -0.06
CA HIS A 127 -44.60 -4.35 -0.42
C HIS A 127 -45.15 -3.02 -0.93
N VAL A 128 -45.64 -3.05 -2.17
CA VAL A 128 -46.46 -2.01 -2.80
C VAL A 128 -47.91 -2.08 -2.32
#